data_AF-A0A5K0XGH1-F1
#
_entry.id   AF-A0A5K0XGH1-F1
#
_cell.length_a   1.000
_cell.length_b   1.000
_cell.length_c   1.000
_cell.angle_alpha   90.00
_cell.angle_beta   90.00
_cell.angle_gamma   90.00
#
_symmetry.space_group_name_H-M   'P 1'
#
loop_
_entity.id
_entity.type
_entity.pdbx_description
1 polymer ?
#
loop_
_entity_poly.entity_id
_entity_poly.type
_entity_poly.pdbx_seq_one_letter_code
_entity_poly.pdbx_strand_id
1 'polypeptide(L)'
;DLGQTEWTASTLEHIKKSDYDALLLPGDLSYADCQQPLWDTFGRLVEPLASSRPWMVTQGNHEIETIPILFNHPFLSYNARWRMPYEESGSTSNLYYSFDVAGIHVIMLGSYTDFDSRSSQYTWLEADLAKVDREKTPWVIVCFHAPWYNTNTAHQGEGESMRKAMEAMLYNARVDMVFAGHVHSYERF
;
A
#
# COMPACT_ATOMS: atom_id res chain seq x y z
N ASP A 1 -8.39 -2.67 0.24
CA ASP A 1 -9.72 -2.96 0.81
C ASP A 1 -10.46 -4.03 -0.01
N LEU A 2 -9.78 -5.11 -0.41
CA LEU A 2 -10.43 -6.13 -1.29
C LEU A 2 -11.30 -7.10 -0.49
N GLY A 3 -10.73 -7.73 0.54
CA GLY A 3 -11.40 -8.80 1.28
C GLY A 3 -11.73 -9.99 0.42
N GLN A 4 -12.80 -10.71 0.77
CA GLN A 4 -13.16 -11.98 0.15
C GLN A 4 -14.67 -12.24 0.18
N THR A 5 -15.44 -11.22 -0.21
CA THR A 5 -16.90 -11.24 -0.32
C THR A 5 -17.36 -11.47 -1.77
N GLU A 6 -18.67 -11.54 -2.00
CA GLU A 6 -19.25 -11.53 -3.35
C GLU A 6 -18.93 -10.24 -4.12
N TRP A 7 -18.76 -9.11 -3.42
CA TRP A 7 -18.35 -7.84 -4.03
C TRP A 7 -16.88 -7.88 -4.45
N THR A 8 -16.03 -8.54 -3.67
CA THR A 8 -14.64 -8.84 -4.07
C THR A 8 -14.64 -9.62 -5.37
N ALA A 9 -15.43 -10.69 -5.49
CA ALA A 9 -15.51 -11.48 -6.71
C ALA A 9 -15.96 -10.64 -7.93
N SER A 10 -16.94 -9.74 -7.73
CA SER A 10 -17.36 -8.78 -8.76
C SER A 10 -16.23 -7.83 -9.18
N THR A 11 -15.46 -7.30 -8.22
CA THR A 11 -14.30 -6.44 -8.48
C THR A 11 -13.21 -7.19 -9.24
N LEU A 12 -12.89 -8.43 -8.86
CA LEU A 12 -11.90 -9.26 -9.56
C LEU A 12 -12.34 -9.60 -10.99
N GLU A 13 -13.63 -9.84 -11.23
CA GLU A 13 -14.16 -10.04 -12.59
C GLU A 13 -14.08 -8.77 -13.45
N HIS A 14 -14.18 -7.57 -12.85
CA HIS A 14 -13.89 -6.32 -13.58
C HIS A 14 -12.39 -6.16 -13.86
N ILE A 15 -11.52 -6.43 -12.88
CA ILE A 15 -10.06 -6.39 -13.07
C ILE A 15 -9.64 -7.34 -14.19
N LYS A 16 -10.18 -8.56 -14.22
CA LYS A 16 -9.91 -9.56 -15.26
C LYS A 16 -10.27 -9.10 -16.68
N LYS A 17 -11.28 -8.23 -16.81
CA LYS A 17 -11.71 -7.67 -18.10
C LYS A 17 -10.93 -6.42 -18.50
N SER A 18 -10.21 -5.82 -17.57
CA SER A 18 -9.33 -4.68 -17.83
C SER A 18 -8.02 -5.16 -18.44
N ASP A 19 -7.46 -4.33 -19.33
CA ASP A 19 -6.12 -4.51 -19.85
C ASP A 19 -5.12 -3.84 -18.90
N TYR A 20 -4.34 -4.64 -18.16
CA TYR A 20 -3.37 -4.15 -17.19
C TYR A 20 -2.11 -5.02 -17.15
N ASP A 21 -0.98 -4.37 -16.85
CA ASP A 21 0.33 -5.02 -16.73
C ASP A 21 0.77 -5.21 -15.26
N ALA A 22 0.30 -4.36 -14.36
CA ALA A 22 0.55 -4.45 -12.92
C ALA A 22 -0.65 -3.90 -12.13
N LEU A 23 -0.88 -4.43 -10.94
CA LEU A 23 -1.95 -3.97 -10.04
C LEU A 23 -1.34 -3.37 -8.77
N LEU A 24 -1.71 -2.12 -8.45
CA LEU A 24 -1.38 -1.48 -7.19
C LEU A 24 -2.55 -1.64 -6.22
N LEU A 25 -2.29 -2.15 -5.02
CA LEU A 25 -3.34 -2.40 -4.02
C LEU A 25 -2.91 -1.81 -2.65
N PRO A 26 -3.55 -0.70 -2.22
CA PRO A 26 -3.10 0.06 -1.06
C PRO A 26 -3.60 -0.54 0.27
N GLY A 27 -3.30 -1.80 0.58
CA GLY A 27 -3.60 -2.42 1.88
C GLY A 27 -5.01 -3.01 2.01
N ASP A 28 -5.27 -3.57 3.19
CA ASP A 28 -6.47 -4.32 3.55
C ASP A 28 -6.78 -5.41 2.52
N LEU A 29 -5.97 -6.46 2.60
CA LEU A 29 -5.92 -7.53 1.63
C LEU A 29 -7.02 -8.55 1.89
N SER A 30 -6.83 -9.37 2.93
CA SER A 30 -7.66 -10.54 3.18
C SER A 30 -8.80 -10.31 4.17
N TYR A 31 -8.69 -9.28 5.02
CA TYR A 31 -9.53 -9.11 6.21
C TYR A 31 -9.54 -10.39 7.07
N ALA A 32 -8.39 -11.07 7.16
CA ALA A 32 -8.29 -12.27 7.99
C ALA A 32 -8.44 -11.95 9.48
N ASP A 33 -8.00 -10.77 9.93
CA ASP A 33 -8.23 -10.25 11.28
C ASP A 33 -7.93 -11.29 12.36
N CYS A 34 -6.74 -11.88 12.26
CA CYS A 34 -6.23 -12.95 13.10
C CYS A 34 -6.87 -14.35 12.89
N GLN A 35 -7.89 -14.49 12.04
CA GLN A 35 -8.39 -15.79 11.58
C GLN A 35 -7.55 -16.31 10.41
N GLN A 36 -6.36 -16.82 10.73
CA GLN A 36 -5.31 -17.15 9.76
C GLN A 36 -5.71 -17.96 8.51
N PRO A 37 -6.65 -18.93 8.56
CA PRO A 37 -7.10 -19.63 7.35
C PRO A 37 -7.71 -18.71 6.27
N LEU A 38 -8.18 -17.52 6.66
CA LEU A 38 -8.71 -16.51 5.74
C LEU A 38 -7.63 -15.91 4.81
N TRP A 39 -6.35 -15.95 5.19
CA TRP A 39 -5.25 -15.63 4.27
C TRP A 39 -5.13 -16.67 3.15
N ASP A 40 -5.36 -17.95 3.46
CA ASP A 40 -5.23 -19.05 2.49
C ASP A 40 -6.42 -19.09 1.51
N THR A 41 -7.62 -18.73 1.96
CA THR A 41 -8.78 -18.55 1.07
C THR A 41 -8.60 -17.31 0.19
N PHE A 42 -8.13 -16.19 0.75
CA PHE A 42 -7.84 -14.99 -0.04
C PHE A 42 -6.78 -15.26 -1.11
N GLY A 43 -5.67 -15.92 -0.75
CA GLY A 43 -4.62 -16.29 -1.69
C GLY A 43 -5.15 -17.11 -2.87
N ARG A 44 -5.97 -18.14 -2.60
CA ARG A 44 -6.63 -18.94 -3.64
C ARG A 44 -7.62 -18.14 -4.48
N LEU A 45 -8.32 -17.18 -3.88
CA LEU A 45 -9.28 -16.32 -4.57
C LEU A 45 -8.58 -15.41 -5.61
N VAL A 46 -7.44 -14.82 -5.25
CA VAL A 46 -6.72 -13.88 -6.12
C VAL A 46 -5.69 -14.54 -7.04
N GLU A 47 -5.30 -15.79 -6.76
CA GLU A 47 -4.29 -16.55 -7.51
C GLU A 47 -4.46 -16.49 -9.04
N PRO A 48 -5.66 -16.64 -9.64
CA PRO A 48 -5.81 -16.60 -11.09
C PRO A 48 -5.36 -15.27 -11.73
N LEU A 49 -5.40 -14.17 -10.99
CA LEU A 49 -4.96 -12.85 -11.43
C LEU A 49 -3.52 -12.56 -10.98
N ALA A 50 -3.24 -12.74 -9.70
CA ALA A 50 -1.94 -12.41 -9.10
C ALA A 50 -0.79 -13.30 -9.59
N SER A 51 -1.08 -14.52 -10.09
CA SER A 51 -0.06 -15.38 -10.72
C SER A 51 0.26 -14.96 -12.17
N SER A 52 -0.60 -14.17 -12.81
CA SER A 52 -0.49 -13.78 -14.21
C SER A 52 0.11 -12.38 -14.43
N ARG A 53 -0.06 -11.51 -13.42
CA ARG A 53 0.37 -10.11 -13.40
C ARG A 53 0.83 -9.75 -11.99
N PRO A 54 1.93 -8.99 -11.83
CA PRO A 54 2.41 -8.58 -10.52
C PRO A 54 1.37 -7.73 -9.79
N TRP A 55 1.15 -8.08 -8.52
CA TRP A 55 0.35 -7.31 -7.57
C TRP A 55 1.31 -6.67 -6.57
N MET A 56 1.40 -5.35 -6.60
CA MET A 56 2.25 -4.55 -5.74
C MET A 56 1.37 -4.01 -4.60
N VAL A 57 1.61 -4.52 -3.39
CA VAL A 57 0.77 -4.24 -2.22
C VAL A 57 1.52 -3.42 -1.19
N THR A 58 0.79 -2.63 -0.39
CA THR A 58 1.26 -2.19 0.93
C THR A 58 0.33 -2.75 1.99
N GLN A 59 0.65 -2.51 3.26
CA GLN A 59 -0.15 -2.91 4.41
C GLN A 59 -1.29 -1.90 4.66
N GLY A 60 -2.43 -2.38 5.15
CA GLY A 60 -3.47 -1.60 5.82
C GLY A 60 -3.59 -1.96 7.30
N ASN A 61 -4.58 -1.41 8.00
CA ASN A 61 -4.76 -1.71 9.42
C ASN A 61 -5.18 -3.17 9.67
N HIS A 62 -5.86 -3.80 8.71
CA HIS A 62 -6.25 -5.22 8.84
C HIS A 62 -5.04 -6.17 8.78
N GLU A 63 -3.89 -5.72 8.26
CA GLU A 63 -2.66 -6.51 8.27
C GLU A 63 -1.88 -6.43 9.60
N ILE A 64 -2.25 -5.53 10.52
CA ILE A 64 -1.57 -5.39 11.81
C ILE A 64 -1.61 -6.71 12.59
N GLU A 65 -2.78 -7.37 12.64
CA GLU A 65 -3.01 -8.69 13.25
C GLU A 65 -2.29 -8.92 14.59
N THR A 66 -2.44 -8.00 15.53
CA THR A 66 -1.90 -8.18 16.89
C THR A 66 -2.97 -8.66 17.85
N ILE A 67 -2.65 -9.68 18.65
CA ILE A 67 -3.47 -10.11 19.78
C ILE A 67 -2.67 -9.82 21.05
N PRO A 68 -3.13 -8.92 21.93
CA PRO A 68 -2.44 -8.61 23.17
C PRO A 68 -2.05 -9.90 23.92
N ILE A 69 -0.80 -9.98 24.37
CA ILE A 69 -0.22 -11.09 25.15
C ILE A 69 0.04 -12.38 24.34
N LEU A 70 -0.70 -12.67 23.28
CA LEU A 70 -0.56 -13.91 22.50
C LEU A 70 0.29 -13.74 21.23
N PHE A 71 0.14 -12.61 20.52
CA PHE A 71 0.87 -12.30 19.29
C PHE A 71 1.13 -10.79 19.22
N ASN A 72 2.34 -10.37 19.60
CA ASN A 72 2.74 -8.97 19.68
C ASN A 72 3.63 -8.52 18.50
N HIS A 73 3.74 -9.33 17.46
CA HIS A 73 4.52 -9.04 16.26
C HIS A 73 3.58 -8.60 15.13
N PRO A 74 3.39 -7.29 14.93
CA PRO A 74 2.47 -6.81 13.91
C PRO A 74 2.94 -7.20 12.50
N PHE A 75 2.00 -7.33 11.56
CA PHE A 75 2.28 -7.59 10.14
C PHE A 75 2.96 -8.92 9.82
N LEU A 76 2.98 -9.88 10.74
CA LEU A 76 3.66 -11.17 10.54
C LEU A 76 3.14 -11.91 9.30
N SER A 77 1.81 -12.03 9.18
CA SER A 77 1.15 -12.73 8.07
C SER A 77 1.38 -12.02 6.73
N TYR A 78 1.26 -10.69 6.71
CA TYR A 78 1.56 -9.87 5.53
C TYR A 78 3.00 -10.08 5.06
N ASN A 79 3.98 -9.91 5.95
CA ASN A 79 5.40 -10.05 5.62
C ASN A 79 5.79 -11.47 5.18
N ALA A 80 5.13 -12.50 5.72
CA ALA A 80 5.40 -13.88 5.35
C ALA A 80 4.80 -14.28 3.99
N ARG A 81 3.68 -13.67 3.59
CA ARG A 81 2.89 -14.09 2.41
C ARG A 81 3.06 -13.17 1.20
N TRP A 82 3.34 -11.89 1.43
CA TRP A 82 3.42 -10.84 0.40
C TRP A 82 4.77 -10.14 0.47
N ARG A 83 5.79 -10.74 -0.15
CA ARG A 83 7.15 -10.16 -0.19
C ARG A 83 7.31 -9.22 -1.38
N MET A 84 7.55 -7.96 -1.07
CA MET A 84 7.73 -6.85 -2.00
C MET A 84 9.23 -6.51 -2.16
N PRO A 85 9.63 -5.76 -3.21
CA PRO A 85 11.05 -5.49 -3.52
C PRO A 85 11.67 -4.39 -2.63
N TYR A 86 11.50 -4.50 -1.31
CA TYR A 86 11.97 -3.47 -0.37
C TYR A 86 13.49 -3.42 -0.25
N GLU A 87 14.19 -4.55 -0.39
CA GLU A 87 15.65 -4.59 -0.32
C GLU A 87 16.26 -3.91 -1.55
N GLU A 88 15.68 -4.16 -2.73
CA GLU A 88 16.06 -3.57 -4.01
C GLU A 88 15.83 -2.06 -4.03
N SER A 89 14.79 -1.58 -3.33
CA SER A 89 14.50 -0.15 -3.16
C SER A 89 15.36 0.52 -2.07
N GLY A 90 16.25 -0.23 -1.42
CA GLY A 90 17.07 0.26 -0.31
C GLY A 90 16.29 0.58 0.97
N SER A 91 15.06 0.07 1.09
CA SER A 91 14.28 0.10 2.32
C SER A 91 14.73 -1.01 3.27
N THR A 92 14.48 -0.83 4.56
CA THR A 92 14.72 -1.84 5.59
C THR A 92 13.48 -2.65 5.95
N SER A 93 12.34 -2.37 5.31
CA SER A 93 11.04 -2.92 5.69
C SER A 93 10.16 -3.19 4.48
N ASN A 94 9.50 -4.34 4.47
CA ASN A 94 8.50 -4.72 3.48
C ASN A 94 7.21 -3.88 3.53
N LEU A 95 7.09 -2.98 4.53
CA LEU A 95 5.92 -2.10 4.70
C LEU A 95 6.02 -0.81 3.89
N TYR A 96 7.21 -0.45 3.40
CA TYR A 96 7.42 0.71 2.53
C TYR A 96 8.60 0.47 1.59
N TYR A 97 8.41 0.73 0.31
CA TYR A 97 9.38 0.42 -0.74
C TYR A 97 9.03 1.19 -2.01
N SER A 98 9.93 1.17 -3.00
CA SER A 98 9.70 1.77 -4.30
C SER A 98 10.15 0.84 -5.42
N PHE A 99 9.68 1.10 -6.64
CA PHE A 99 10.11 0.39 -7.83
C PHE A 99 9.81 1.22 -9.09
N ASP A 100 10.58 0.97 -10.14
CA ASP A 100 10.37 1.60 -11.44
C ASP A 100 9.65 0.62 -12.38
N VAL A 101 8.60 1.08 -13.05
CA VAL A 101 7.89 0.32 -14.07
C VAL A 101 7.40 1.24 -15.18
N ALA A 102 7.70 0.89 -16.44
CA ALA A 102 7.20 1.57 -17.64
C ALA A 102 7.30 3.13 -17.61
N GLY A 103 8.40 3.69 -17.10
CA GLY A 103 8.58 5.15 -16.99
C GLY A 103 7.87 5.80 -15.79
N ILE A 104 7.48 5.01 -14.81
CA ILE A 104 6.85 5.45 -13.57
C ILE A 104 7.74 5.00 -12.41
N HIS A 105 8.06 5.93 -11.52
CA HIS A 105 8.61 5.63 -10.20
C HIS A 105 7.45 5.51 -9.21
N VAL A 106 7.21 4.32 -8.68
CA VAL A 106 6.11 4.05 -7.75
C VAL A 106 6.67 3.91 -6.34
N ILE A 107 6.09 4.62 -5.39
CA ILE A 107 6.47 4.62 -3.98
C ILE A 107 5.29 4.10 -3.16
N MET A 108 5.52 3.01 -2.43
CA MET A 108 4.56 2.41 -1.51
C MET A 108 4.95 2.83 -0.10
N LEU A 109 4.09 3.58 0.60
CA LEU A 109 4.32 4.03 1.98
C LEU A 109 3.49 3.21 2.97
N GLY A 110 3.99 3.12 4.21
CA GLY A 110 3.35 2.44 5.32
C GLY A 110 2.63 3.43 6.23
N SER A 111 1.30 3.43 6.21
CA SER A 111 0.46 4.26 7.09
C SER A 111 0.48 3.83 8.57
N TYR A 112 0.78 2.56 8.87
CA TYR A 112 0.74 2.01 10.24
C TYR A 112 2.12 1.53 10.73
N THR A 113 3.17 2.16 10.21
CA THR A 113 4.53 2.09 10.76
C THR A 113 5.01 3.50 11.06
N ASP A 114 6.13 3.64 11.78
CA ASP A 114 6.63 4.96 12.13
C ASP A 114 6.93 5.77 10.85
N PHE A 115 6.39 7.00 10.80
CA PHE A 115 6.55 7.93 9.68
C PHE A 115 7.01 9.32 10.13
N ASP A 116 7.28 9.52 11.42
CA ASP A 116 7.81 10.79 11.91
C ASP A 116 9.22 11.07 11.35
N SER A 117 9.70 12.31 11.49
CA SER A 117 10.99 12.73 10.91
C SER A 117 12.23 11.99 11.41
N ARG A 118 12.10 11.16 12.46
CA ARG A 118 13.17 10.30 13.00
C ARG A 118 13.00 8.84 12.60
N SER A 119 11.90 8.49 11.93
CA SER A 119 11.62 7.13 11.48
C SER A 119 12.50 6.72 10.30
N SER A 120 12.77 5.42 10.19
CA SER A 120 13.47 4.86 9.03
C SER A 120 12.72 5.09 7.73
N GLN A 121 11.38 5.05 7.74
CA GLN A 121 10.55 5.32 6.58
C GLN A 121 10.75 6.74 6.06
N TYR A 122 10.74 7.75 6.95
CA TYR A 122 10.90 9.14 6.56
C TYR A 122 12.28 9.38 5.93
N THR A 123 13.35 8.91 6.58
CA THR A 123 14.72 9.04 6.05
C THR A 123 14.89 8.29 4.74
N TRP A 124 14.29 7.11 4.61
CA TRP A 124 14.30 6.35 3.35
C TRP A 124 13.58 7.11 2.23
N LEU A 125 12.39 7.65 2.48
CA LEU A 125 11.60 8.39 1.49
C LEU A 125 12.34 9.63 0.98
N GLU A 126 13.00 10.37 1.87
CA GLU A 126 13.83 11.52 1.47
C GLU A 126 14.95 11.09 0.52
N ALA A 127 15.63 9.99 0.83
CA ALA A 127 16.71 9.45 0.01
C ALA A 127 16.21 8.83 -1.31
N ASP A 128 15.00 8.26 -1.32
CA ASP A 128 14.36 7.66 -2.50
C ASP A 128 13.95 8.75 -3.51
N LEU A 129 13.23 9.78 -3.04
CA LEU A 129 12.82 10.93 -3.86
C LEU A 129 14.01 11.69 -4.45
N ALA A 130 15.13 11.79 -3.71
CA ALA A 130 16.35 12.43 -4.21
C ALA A 130 17.00 11.68 -5.39
N LYS A 131 16.69 10.39 -5.59
CA LYS A 131 17.21 9.58 -6.70
C LYS A 131 16.35 9.63 -7.95
N VAL A 132 15.13 10.19 -7.86
CA VAL A 132 14.20 10.21 -8.98
C VAL A 132 14.77 11.03 -10.13
N ASP A 133 14.95 10.35 -11.26
CA ASP A 133 15.40 10.91 -12.52
C ASP A 133 14.20 11.00 -13.47
N ARG A 134 13.59 12.18 -13.58
CA ARG A 134 12.38 12.37 -14.39
C ARG A 134 12.59 12.27 -15.89
N GLU A 135 13.83 12.19 -16.39
CA GLU A 135 14.07 11.83 -17.78
C GLU A 135 13.85 10.32 -18.02
N LYS A 136 14.03 9.49 -16.99
CA LYS A 136 13.78 8.03 -17.03
C LYS A 136 12.39 7.66 -16.55
N THR A 137 11.99 8.24 -15.42
CA THR A 137 10.68 8.03 -14.79
C THR A 137 9.95 9.37 -14.69
N PRO A 138 9.39 9.87 -15.80
CA PRO A 138 8.69 11.17 -15.81
C PRO A 138 7.55 11.26 -14.81
N TRP A 139 6.92 10.13 -14.49
CA TRP A 139 5.82 10.03 -13.54
C TRP A 139 6.30 9.52 -12.18
N VAL A 140 5.82 10.15 -11.11
CA VAL A 140 5.98 9.68 -9.73
C VAL A 140 4.62 9.44 -9.12
N ILE A 141 4.35 8.21 -8.72
CA ILE A 141 3.10 7.78 -8.09
C ILE A 141 3.39 7.34 -6.67
N VAL A 142 2.56 7.77 -5.73
CA VAL A 142 2.64 7.32 -4.34
C VAL A 142 1.37 6.53 -3.97
N CYS A 143 1.53 5.44 -3.23
CA CYS A 143 0.42 4.66 -2.70
C CYS A 143 0.58 4.44 -1.19
N PHE A 144 -0.50 4.58 -0.43
CA PHE A 144 -0.54 4.28 1.00
C PHE A 144 -1.97 3.99 1.43
N HIS A 145 -2.16 3.40 2.61
CA HIS A 145 -3.49 2.94 3.00
C HIS A 145 -4.42 4.07 3.46
N ALA A 146 -4.04 4.80 4.52
CA ALA A 146 -4.91 5.81 5.13
C ALA A 146 -4.88 7.14 4.37
N PRO A 147 -5.99 7.58 3.73
CA PRO A 147 -6.01 8.78 2.90
C PRO A 147 -5.79 10.05 3.72
N TRP A 148 -5.01 10.98 3.17
CA TRP A 148 -4.76 12.30 3.77
C TRP A 148 -5.92 13.27 3.53
N TYR A 149 -6.57 13.13 2.38
CA TYR A 149 -7.74 13.88 1.98
C TYR A 149 -8.91 12.91 1.87
N ASN A 150 -9.93 13.12 2.71
CA ASN A 150 -11.13 12.29 2.79
C ASN A 150 -12.29 13.15 3.28
N THR A 151 -13.40 13.18 2.53
CA THR A 151 -14.61 13.93 2.91
C THR A 151 -15.72 13.05 3.51
N ASN A 152 -15.51 11.74 3.59
CA ASN A 152 -16.42 10.83 4.26
C ASN A 152 -16.37 11.00 5.79
N THR A 153 -17.45 10.62 6.46
CA THR A 153 -17.48 10.55 7.93
C THR A 153 -16.59 9.41 8.47
N ALA A 154 -16.50 8.30 7.75
CA ALA A 154 -15.61 7.19 8.10
C ALA A 154 -14.14 7.63 7.96
N HIS A 155 -13.34 7.32 8.98
CA HIS A 155 -11.89 7.58 9.01
C HIS A 155 -11.48 9.05 8.79
N GLN A 156 -12.37 9.98 9.16
CA GLN A 156 -12.11 11.40 8.98
C GLN A 156 -10.93 11.87 9.85
N GLY A 157 -9.89 12.41 9.21
CA GLY A 157 -8.72 12.96 9.89
C GLY A 157 -7.67 11.93 10.32
N GLU A 158 -7.87 10.62 10.05
CA GLU A 158 -6.91 9.59 10.46
C GLU A 158 -5.54 9.73 9.79
N GLY A 159 -5.51 10.17 8.52
CA GLY A 159 -4.27 10.42 7.77
C GLY A 159 -3.56 11.74 8.11
N GLU A 160 -4.12 12.58 8.98
CA GLU A 160 -3.64 13.97 9.19
C GLU A 160 -2.22 14.05 9.77
N SER A 161 -1.85 13.09 10.64
CA SER A 161 -0.52 13.03 11.23
C SER A 161 0.55 12.73 10.18
N MET A 162 0.29 11.75 9.31
CA MET A 162 1.19 11.39 8.21
C MET A 162 1.23 12.49 7.15
N ARG A 163 0.09 13.12 6.82
CA ARG A 163 0.04 14.29 5.94
C ARG A 163 0.96 15.41 6.43
N LYS A 164 0.84 15.79 7.71
CA LYS A 164 1.71 16.83 8.32
C LYS A 164 3.19 16.48 8.26
N ALA A 165 3.53 15.20 8.37
CA ALA A 165 4.92 14.74 8.31
C ALA A 165 5.47 14.78 6.88
N MET A 166 4.75 14.23 5.90
CA MET A 166 5.31 13.85 4.60
C MET A 166 4.80 14.65 3.41
N GLU A 167 3.69 15.38 3.52
CA GLU A 167 3.07 16.05 2.38
C GLU A 167 4.00 17.06 1.71
N ALA A 168 4.70 17.87 2.50
CA ALA A 168 5.65 18.84 1.97
C ALA A 168 6.76 18.17 1.14
N MET A 169 7.20 16.96 1.55
CA MET A 169 8.22 16.20 0.82
C MET A 169 7.69 15.72 -0.53
N LEU A 170 6.49 15.14 -0.56
CA LEU A 170 5.84 14.69 -1.80
C LEU A 170 5.52 15.87 -2.73
N TYR A 171 5.04 16.98 -2.19
CA TYR A 171 4.75 18.20 -2.94
C TYR A 171 6.01 18.78 -3.58
N ASN A 172 7.11 18.89 -2.81
CA ASN A 172 8.38 19.41 -3.32
C ASN A 172 9.00 18.51 -4.38
N ALA A 173 8.81 17.19 -4.26
CA ALA A 173 9.22 16.22 -5.27
C ALA A 173 8.28 16.19 -6.50
N ARG A 174 7.20 16.96 -6.49
CA ARG A 174 6.17 17.05 -7.53
C ARG A 174 5.48 15.71 -7.83
N VAL A 175 5.16 14.93 -6.80
CA VAL A 175 4.39 13.68 -6.97
C VAL A 175 3.14 13.95 -7.82
N ASP A 176 2.93 13.12 -8.84
CA ASP A 176 1.92 13.35 -9.86
C ASP A 176 0.55 12.84 -9.41
N MET A 177 0.50 11.67 -8.75
CA MET A 177 -0.72 11.05 -8.27
C MET A 177 -0.49 10.31 -6.95
N VAL A 178 -1.51 10.31 -6.10
CA VAL A 178 -1.56 9.55 -4.86
C VAL A 178 -2.78 8.63 -4.90
N PHE A 179 -2.59 7.34 -4.59
CA PHE A 179 -3.68 6.37 -4.45
C PHE A 179 -3.75 5.88 -3.00
N ALA A 180 -4.97 5.80 -2.48
CA ALA A 180 -5.21 5.31 -1.13
C ALA A 180 -6.46 4.42 -1.04
N GLY A 181 -6.53 3.66 0.05
CA GLY A 181 -7.63 2.77 0.39
C GLY A 181 -8.35 3.24 1.65
N HIS A 182 -8.59 2.32 2.59
CA HIS A 182 -9.11 2.50 3.95
C HIS A 182 -10.59 2.91 4.01
N VAL A 183 -10.94 3.97 3.31
CA VAL A 183 -12.32 4.45 3.21
C VAL A 183 -13.01 3.66 2.12
N HIS A 184 -14.05 2.91 2.47
CA HIS A 184 -14.79 2.03 1.55
C HIS A 184 -15.73 2.81 0.62
N SER A 185 -15.19 3.80 -0.09
CA SER A 185 -15.85 4.63 -1.09
C SER A 185 -14.83 5.09 -2.14
N TYR A 186 -15.26 5.89 -3.12
CA TYR A 186 -14.37 6.50 -4.11
C TYR A 186 -14.46 8.01 -4.03
N GLU A 187 -13.31 8.69 -3.95
CA GLU A 187 -13.16 10.14 -4.02
C GLU A 187 -11.98 10.51 -4.92
N ARG A 188 -12.01 11.72 -5.49
CA ARG A 188 -10.92 12.30 -6.29
C ARG A 188 -10.87 13.81 -6.08
N PHE A 189 -9.66 14.33 -5.89
CA PHE A 189 -9.36 15.75 -5.68
C PHE A 189 -8.62 16.34 -6.89
#